data_AF-A0A7S3ZA55-F1
#
_entry.id   AF-A0A7S3ZA55-F1
#
_cell.length_a   1.000
_cell.length_b   1.000
_cell.length_c   1.000
_cell.angle_alpha   90.00
_cell.angle_beta   90.00
_cell.angle_gamma   90.00
#
_symmetry.space_group_name_H-M   'P 1'
#
loop_
_entity.id
_entity.type
_entity.pdbx_description
1 polymer ?
#
loop_
_entity_poly.entity_id
_entity_poly.type
_entity_poly.pdbx_seq_one_letter_code
_entity_poly.pdbx_strand_id
1 'polypeptide(L)'
;KFMGFVVGSPSPRWLLLALATLPRAVISQFAYTPTPAGMVLSHCVHEIPSGARVEEANDGSLLISTPPSMAILVIPPCDNHNGTYPTVVGHPRSMRIPGDAEVNLPADYDGWLQYTAYHDTEGFDSFIGKFTVPDNPKRHPHILYLFTGLQNIDWIPKVDAEPSEAFDIIQPVIQYPADWGEDHWSVKSWYVTLKAGALHSREVPCKTGDVVLGVMNRTGAESWVISSTVQSSGKTTSQTVSNKRLVSQPWAYTTLECYGCRDCSTYPKAPVNFTDMTLTTGNGPVRSFAWEKNPKPQPDQKCNENVHIQDQTSVLYTFQ
;
A
#
# COMPACT_ATOMS: atom_id res chain seq x y z
N LYS A 1 24.27 87.27 12.16
CA LYS A 1 22.89 87.05 11.66
C LYS A 1 22.61 85.56 11.78
N PHE A 2 21.55 85.21 12.53
CA PHE A 2 20.77 83.95 12.66
C PHE A 2 21.15 82.78 11.72
N MET A 3 21.06 81.49 12.05
CA MET A 3 20.36 80.70 13.08
C MET A 3 21.00 79.28 12.98
N GLY A 4 21.31 78.58 14.07
CA GLY A 4 20.41 77.55 14.63
C GLY A 4 20.42 76.24 13.83
N PHE A 5 21.24 75.24 14.22
CA PHE A 5 21.06 73.85 13.80
C PHE A 5 20.58 73.00 14.98
N VAL A 6 19.49 72.30 14.72
CA VAL A 6 18.65 71.54 15.63
C VAL A 6 19.25 70.16 15.90
N VAL A 7 19.26 69.78 17.18
CA VAL A 7 19.53 68.43 17.66
C VAL A 7 18.31 67.56 17.35
N GLY A 8 18.44 66.62 16.42
CA GLY A 8 17.40 65.62 16.14
C GLY A 8 17.49 64.45 17.13
N SER A 9 16.41 64.24 17.89
CA SER A 9 16.23 63.05 18.73
C SER A 9 16.00 61.80 17.86
N PRO A 10 16.43 60.61 18.30
CA PRO A 10 15.99 59.38 17.66
C PRO A 10 14.56 59.07 18.12
N SER A 11 13.66 58.92 17.16
CA SER A 11 12.28 58.47 17.36
C SER A 11 12.22 57.11 18.09
N PRO A 12 11.28 56.90 19.02
CA PRO A 12 11.00 55.57 19.53
C PRO A 12 10.30 54.77 18.42
N ARG A 13 10.99 53.78 17.83
CA ARG A 13 10.37 52.76 17.00
C ARG A 13 9.44 51.95 17.89
N TRP A 14 8.13 52.17 17.74
CA TRP A 14 7.10 51.26 18.22
C TRP A 14 7.34 49.89 17.58
N LEU A 15 7.73 48.92 18.41
CA LEU A 15 7.75 47.51 18.06
C LEU A 15 6.28 47.05 18.01
N LEU A 16 5.65 47.18 16.84
CA LEU A 16 4.41 46.45 16.57
C LEU A 16 4.77 44.96 16.51
N LEU A 17 4.53 44.24 17.60
CA LEU A 17 4.41 42.79 17.55
C LEU A 17 3.26 42.47 16.60
N ALA A 18 3.61 42.15 15.35
CA ALA A 18 2.71 41.39 14.50
C ALA A 18 2.55 40.02 15.16
N LEU A 19 1.46 39.85 15.91
CA LEU A 19 0.88 38.54 16.15
C LEU A 19 0.51 37.99 14.77
N ALA A 20 1.46 37.31 14.14
CA ALA A 20 1.18 36.44 13.02
C ALA A 20 0.20 35.39 13.55
N THR A 21 -1.08 35.60 13.27
CA THR A 21 -2.07 34.55 13.35
C THR A 21 -1.63 33.51 12.32
N LEU A 22 -0.92 32.49 12.81
CA LEU A 22 -0.67 31.29 12.02
C LEU A 22 -2.02 30.86 11.46
N PRO A 23 -2.14 30.64 10.15
CA PRO A 23 -3.37 30.08 9.61
C PRO A 23 -3.64 28.82 10.41
N ARG A 24 -4.83 28.74 11.02
CA ARG A 24 -5.36 27.49 11.56
C ARG A 24 -5.09 26.44 10.50
N ALA A 25 -4.24 25.46 10.81
CA ALA A 25 -4.13 24.26 10.03
C ALA A 25 -5.55 23.83 9.70
N VAL A 26 -5.84 23.68 8.40
CA VAL A 26 -7.08 23.02 7.99
C VAL A 26 -6.97 21.62 8.58
N ILE A 27 -7.66 21.42 9.70
CA ILE A 27 -7.80 20.11 10.34
C ILE A 27 -8.45 19.24 9.28
N SER A 28 -7.67 18.31 8.74
CA SER A 28 -8.07 17.27 7.79
C SER A 28 -9.36 16.61 8.29
N GLN A 29 -10.47 16.87 7.61
CA GLN A 29 -11.69 16.06 7.79
C GLN A 29 -11.41 14.68 7.20
N PHE A 30 -11.05 13.72 8.06
CA PHE A 30 -11.02 12.27 7.81
C PHE A 30 -10.82 11.85 6.35
N ALA A 31 -9.60 12.03 5.83
CA ALA A 31 -9.21 11.49 4.54
C ALA A 31 -8.91 9.99 4.70
N TYR A 32 -9.20 9.22 3.65
CA TYR A 32 -8.72 7.85 3.53
C TYR A 32 -7.49 7.85 2.62
N THR A 33 -6.51 7.03 2.96
CA THR A 33 -5.31 6.78 2.19
C THR A 33 -5.49 5.49 1.39
N PRO A 34 -5.21 5.48 0.08
CA PRO A 34 -5.11 4.24 -0.69
C PRO A 34 -4.07 3.31 -0.07
N THR A 35 -4.44 2.04 0.04
CA THR A 35 -3.54 0.96 0.43
C THR A 35 -3.74 -0.20 -0.56
N PRO A 36 -2.82 -1.17 -0.62
CA PRO A 36 -2.96 -2.31 -1.54
C PRO A 36 -3.98 -3.37 -1.03
N ALA A 37 -5.08 -2.88 -0.42
CA ALA A 37 -6.16 -3.66 0.17
C ALA A 37 -7.40 -2.78 0.45
N GLY A 38 -7.64 -1.75 -0.37
CA GLY A 38 -8.71 -0.77 -0.12
C GLY A 38 -8.20 0.57 0.41
N MET A 39 -9.13 1.48 0.69
CA MET A 39 -8.83 2.80 1.25
C MET A 39 -8.95 2.73 2.78
N VAL A 40 -7.86 3.01 3.51
CA VAL A 40 -7.80 2.95 4.99
C VAL A 40 -7.85 4.36 5.55
N LEU A 41 -8.46 4.58 6.72
CA LEU A 41 -8.41 5.87 7.41
C LEU A 41 -6.96 6.36 7.49
N SER A 42 -6.69 7.58 7.01
CA SER A 42 -5.32 8.04 6.79
C SER A 42 -4.47 8.04 8.06
N HIS A 43 -5.07 8.32 9.23
CA HIS A 43 -4.36 8.30 10.51
C HIS A 43 -4.11 6.88 11.05
N CYS A 44 -4.63 5.85 10.38
CA CYS A 44 -4.40 4.43 10.66
C CYS A 44 -3.48 3.76 9.62
N VAL A 45 -2.82 4.55 8.77
CA VAL A 45 -1.75 4.07 7.88
C VAL A 45 -0.42 4.54 8.43
N HIS A 46 0.47 3.61 8.74
CA HIS A 46 1.72 3.90 9.44
C HIS A 46 2.93 3.34 8.70
N GLU A 47 3.90 4.22 8.44
CA GLU A 47 5.25 3.79 8.09
C GLU A 47 5.96 3.26 9.33
N ILE A 48 6.66 2.13 9.17
CA ILE A 48 7.56 1.57 10.17
C ILE A 48 8.97 1.39 9.59
N PRO A 49 10.02 1.44 10.42
CA PRO A 49 11.38 1.18 9.95
C PRO A 49 11.54 -0.23 9.37
N SER A 50 12.36 -0.34 8.32
CA SER A 50 12.70 -1.66 7.76
C SER A 50 13.38 -2.54 8.83
N GLY A 51 13.00 -3.82 8.87
CA GLY A 51 13.44 -4.79 9.87
C GLY A 51 12.67 -4.72 11.19
N ALA A 52 11.64 -3.88 11.30
CA ALA A 52 10.79 -3.82 12.48
C ALA A 52 10.04 -5.13 12.71
N ARG A 53 9.76 -5.42 13.98
CA ARG A 53 8.88 -6.51 14.43
C ARG A 53 7.59 -5.92 14.98
N VAL A 54 6.45 -6.46 14.58
CA VAL A 54 5.12 -6.01 14.95
C VAL A 54 4.43 -7.14 15.70
N GLU A 55 3.88 -6.85 16.87
CA GLU A 55 3.09 -7.78 17.67
C GLU A 55 1.76 -7.13 18.06
N GLU A 56 0.64 -7.84 17.93
CA GLU A 56 -0.66 -7.34 18.43
C GLU A 56 -0.79 -7.64 19.93
N ALA A 57 -1.01 -6.60 20.73
CA ALA A 57 -1.30 -6.72 22.15
C ALA A 57 -2.76 -7.12 22.39
N ASN A 58 -3.08 -7.52 23.62
CA ASN A 58 -4.42 -7.98 24.00
C ASN A 58 -5.51 -6.89 23.86
N ASP A 59 -5.14 -5.62 23.91
CA ASP A 59 -6.04 -4.48 23.73
C ASP A 59 -6.22 -4.08 22.25
N GLY A 60 -5.59 -4.80 21.33
CA GLY A 60 -5.60 -4.52 19.89
C GLY A 60 -4.59 -3.46 19.44
N SER A 61 -3.76 -2.93 20.34
CA SER A 61 -2.63 -2.08 19.95
C SER A 61 -1.54 -2.90 19.25
N LEU A 62 -0.75 -2.24 18.40
CA LEU A 62 0.43 -2.82 17.77
C LEU A 62 1.69 -2.35 18.48
N LEU A 63 2.51 -3.31 18.90
CA LEU A 63 3.83 -3.10 19.48
C LEU A 63 4.88 -3.24 18.39
N ILE A 64 5.56 -2.15 18.06
CA ILE A 64 6.58 -2.10 17.03
C ILE A 64 7.95 -2.03 17.70
N SER A 65 8.73 -3.10 17.57
CA SER A 65 10.10 -3.18 18.04
C SER A 65 11.07 -2.98 16.87
N THR A 66 11.99 -2.02 17.00
CA THR A 66 13.00 -1.74 15.96
C THR A 66 14.39 -2.20 16.41
N PRO A 67 14.95 -3.30 15.86
CA PRO A 67 16.36 -3.64 16.10
C PRO A 67 17.29 -2.58 15.49
N PRO A 68 18.45 -2.25 16.11
CA PRO A 68 18.95 -2.75 17.39
C PRO A 68 18.53 -1.90 18.60
N SER A 69 17.80 -0.80 18.40
CA SER A 69 17.47 0.14 19.48
C SER A 69 16.59 -0.47 20.56
N MET A 70 15.85 -1.53 20.24
CA MET A 70 14.82 -2.14 21.08
C MET A 70 13.77 -1.12 21.56
N ALA A 71 13.66 0.03 20.89
CA ALA A 71 12.60 0.97 21.13
C ALA A 71 11.28 0.31 20.74
N ILE A 72 10.30 0.40 21.64
CA ILE A 72 8.93 -0.06 21.41
C ILE A 72 8.08 1.17 21.12
N LEU A 73 7.60 1.29 19.89
CA LEU A 73 6.54 2.20 19.52
C LEU A 73 5.20 1.47 19.71
N VAL A 74 4.24 2.11 20.37
CA VAL A 74 2.89 1.58 20.53
C VAL A 74 1.95 2.36 19.61
N ILE A 75 1.28 1.65 18.71
CA ILE A 75 0.20 2.19 17.88
C ILE A 75 -1.11 1.69 18.48
N PRO A 76 -2.00 2.57 18.97
CA PRO A 76 -3.29 2.15 19.52
C PRO A 76 -4.18 1.54 18.41
N PRO A 77 -5.26 0.82 18.77
CA PRO A 77 -6.29 0.46 17.81
C PRO A 77 -6.73 1.67 16.97
N CYS A 78 -7.08 1.46 15.71
CA CYS A 78 -7.50 2.54 14.83
C CYS A 78 -8.71 3.27 15.43
N ASP A 79 -8.58 4.57 15.70
CA ASP A 79 -9.69 5.39 16.16
C ASP A 79 -10.65 5.63 14.99
N ASN A 80 -11.69 4.81 14.96
CA ASN A 80 -12.75 4.86 13.96
C ASN A 80 -13.98 5.65 14.48
N HIS A 81 -13.81 6.39 15.59
CA HIS A 81 -14.84 7.13 16.30
C HIS A 81 -16.07 6.28 16.64
N ASN A 82 -15.85 5.14 17.30
CA ASN A 82 -16.89 4.17 17.66
C ASN A 82 -17.73 3.70 16.46
N GLY A 83 -17.06 3.46 15.33
CA GLY A 83 -17.68 3.02 14.08
C GLY A 83 -18.37 4.13 13.29
N THR A 84 -18.23 5.40 13.69
CA THR A 84 -18.74 6.54 12.90
C THR A 84 -18.07 6.59 11.53
N TYR A 85 -16.79 6.22 11.46
CA TYR A 85 -16.06 6.06 10.22
C TYR A 85 -15.57 4.63 10.11
N PRO A 86 -15.86 3.88 9.04
CA PRO A 86 -15.26 2.56 8.86
C PRO A 86 -13.73 2.69 8.71
N THR A 87 -12.98 1.74 9.27
CA THR A 87 -11.51 1.75 9.16
C THR A 87 -11.05 1.61 7.71
N VAL A 88 -11.78 0.81 6.93
CA VAL A 88 -11.50 0.54 5.52
C VAL A 88 -12.77 0.76 4.70
N VAL A 89 -12.64 1.38 3.53
CA VAL A 89 -13.72 1.50 2.55
C VAL A 89 -13.27 1.00 1.20
N GLY A 90 -14.17 0.30 0.51
CA GLY A 90 -13.98 -0.06 -0.90
C GLY A 90 -14.29 1.10 -1.86
N HIS A 91 -15.09 2.08 -1.42
CA HIS A 91 -15.53 3.22 -2.25
C HIS A 91 -15.55 4.51 -1.41
N PRO A 92 -14.46 5.28 -1.33
CA PRO A 92 -14.64 6.68 -1.00
C PRO A 92 -15.48 7.29 -2.12
N ARG A 93 -16.54 8.04 -1.79
CA ARG A 93 -17.24 8.86 -2.79
C ARG A 93 -16.17 9.62 -3.56
N SER A 94 -16.03 9.30 -4.86
CA SER A 94 -15.04 9.82 -5.80
C SER A 94 -14.45 11.13 -5.30
N MET A 95 -13.20 11.10 -4.83
CA MET A 95 -12.42 12.32 -4.60
C MET A 95 -12.15 12.92 -5.98
N ARG A 96 -13.17 13.59 -6.53
CA ARG A 96 -13.04 14.43 -7.71
C ARG A 96 -12.11 15.56 -7.29
N ILE A 97 -10.88 15.55 -7.80
CA ILE A 97 -10.03 16.74 -7.74
C ILE A 97 -10.74 17.82 -8.57
N PRO A 98 -11.15 18.95 -7.98
CA PRO A 98 -11.83 20.01 -8.72
C PRO A 98 -10.87 20.60 -9.76
N GLY A 99 -11.22 20.53 -11.05
CA GLY A 99 -10.47 21.16 -12.14
C GLY A 99 -10.06 20.25 -13.30
N ASP A 100 -10.21 18.93 -13.16
CA ASP A 100 -9.82 17.99 -14.20
C ASP A 100 -10.96 17.69 -15.18
N ALA A 101 -10.95 18.40 -16.31
CA ALA A 101 -11.98 18.34 -17.35
C ALA A 101 -11.93 17.09 -18.27
N GLU A 102 -11.12 16.08 -17.96
CA GLU A 102 -10.96 14.86 -18.79
C GLU A 102 -10.95 13.57 -17.94
N VAL A 103 -12.03 13.30 -17.20
CA VAL A 103 -12.23 11.97 -16.60
C VAL A 103 -12.89 11.08 -17.66
N ASN A 104 -12.10 10.23 -18.33
CA ASN A 104 -12.60 9.31 -19.37
C ASN A 104 -12.98 7.93 -18.79
N LEU A 105 -12.56 7.62 -17.57
CA LEU A 105 -12.95 6.41 -16.85
C LEU A 105 -14.10 6.66 -15.87
N PRO A 106 -14.89 5.64 -15.51
CA PRO A 106 -15.86 5.75 -14.43
C PRO A 106 -15.25 6.33 -13.15
N ALA A 107 -16.04 7.08 -12.39
CA ALA A 107 -15.57 7.76 -11.18
C ALA A 107 -15.14 6.78 -10.06
N ASP A 108 -15.55 5.52 -10.22
CA ASP A 108 -15.27 4.33 -9.42
C ASP A 108 -14.33 3.36 -10.16
N TYR A 109 -13.44 3.83 -11.04
CA TYR A 109 -12.42 2.98 -11.65
C TYR A 109 -11.18 2.83 -10.73
N ASP A 110 -11.38 2.14 -9.60
CA ASP A 110 -10.40 1.97 -8.52
C ASP A 110 -10.41 0.58 -7.86
N GLY A 111 -9.48 0.30 -6.95
CA GLY A 111 -9.32 -1.00 -6.29
C GLY A 111 -8.68 -2.06 -7.18
N TRP A 112 -8.94 -3.34 -6.90
CA TRP A 112 -8.38 -4.47 -7.64
C TRP A 112 -9.01 -4.58 -9.03
N LEU A 113 -8.22 -4.32 -10.07
CA LEU A 113 -8.70 -4.30 -11.45
C LEU A 113 -8.45 -5.63 -12.14
N GLN A 114 -7.25 -6.19 -11.98
CA GLN A 114 -6.91 -7.52 -12.48
C GLN A 114 -6.16 -8.26 -11.40
N TYR A 115 -6.45 -9.55 -11.23
CA TYR A 115 -5.74 -10.38 -10.29
C TYR A 115 -5.82 -11.85 -10.69
N THR A 116 -4.96 -12.67 -10.08
CA THR A 116 -5.11 -14.12 -10.03
C THR A 116 -5.40 -14.56 -8.60
N ALA A 117 -6.11 -15.66 -8.43
CA ALA A 117 -6.34 -16.27 -7.12
C ALA A 117 -5.96 -17.76 -7.14
N TYR A 118 -5.44 -18.25 -6.04
CA TYR A 118 -5.32 -19.69 -5.78
C TYR A 118 -5.58 -19.94 -4.29
N HIS A 119 -6.32 -21.01 -4.01
CA HIS A 119 -6.71 -21.40 -2.66
C HIS A 119 -6.13 -22.77 -2.30
N ASP A 120 -5.46 -22.83 -1.16
CA ASP A 120 -5.01 -24.07 -0.54
C ASP A 120 -5.58 -24.18 0.87
N THR A 121 -6.39 -25.21 1.11
CA THR A 121 -7.09 -25.40 2.40
C THR A 121 -6.15 -25.61 3.58
N GLU A 122 -4.91 -26.07 3.34
CA GLU A 122 -3.91 -26.24 4.41
C GLU A 122 -3.28 -24.91 4.84
N GLY A 123 -3.36 -23.88 3.99
CA GLY A 123 -2.63 -22.64 4.18
C GLY A 123 -1.20 -22.72 3.65
N PHE A 124 -0.66 -21.56 3.29
CA PHE A 124 0.74 -21.46 2.87
C PHE A 124 1.65 -21.23 4.07
N ASP A 125 2.91 -21.66 3.93
CA ASP A 125 4.04 -21.30 4.78
C ASP A 125 5.01 -20.34 4.08
N SER A 126 4.98 -20.26 2.74
CA SER A 126 5.66 -19.20 2.01
C SER A 126 5.03 -18.91 0.65
N PHE A 127 5.19 -17.66 0.21
CA PHE A 127 4.99 -17.25 -1.16
C PHE A 127 6.17 -16.34 -1.57
N ILE A 128 6.97 -16.84 -2.51
CA ILE A 128 8.12 -16.16 -3.08
C ILE A 128 7.84 -15.91 -4.55
N GLY A 129 8.17 -14.74 -5.06
CA GLY A 129 8.04 -14.43 -6.48
C GLY A 129 8.88 -13.23 -6.89
N LYS A 130 9.16 -13.12 -8.18
CA LYS A 130 9.82 -11.95 -8.77
C LYS A 130 8.85 -11.20 -9.64
N PHE A 131 8.87 -9.87 -9.57
CA PHE A 131 8.10 -9.04 -10.50
C PHE A 131 8.90 -7.87 -11.06
N THR A 132 8.72 -7.62 -12.36
CA THR A 132 9.44 -6.60 -13.11
C THR A 132 8.83 -5.22 -12.90
N VAL A 133 9.67 -4.20 -12.73
CA VAL A 133 9.25 -2.80 -12.65
C VAL A 133 9.05 -2.26 -14.08
N PRO A 134 7.85 -1.80 -14.46
CA PRO A 134 7.58 -1.37 -15.82
C PRO A 134 8.09 0.06 -16.09
N ASP A 135 7.77 0.61 -17.27
CA ASP A 135 7.97 2.03 -17.54
C ASP A 135 7.05 2.90 -16.66
N ASN A 136 7.38 4.18 -16.52
CA ASN A 136 6.49 5.11 -15.84
C ASN A 136 5.24 5.36 -16.70
N PRO A 137 4.03 5.38 -16.10
CA PRO A 137 2.84 5.91 -16.75
C PRO A 137 3.04 7.32 -17.34
N LYS A 138 2.27 7.66 -18.37
CA LYS A 138 2.32 8.99 -18.99
C LYS A 138 1.61 10.04 -18.14
N ARG A 139 0.55 9.65 -17.42
CA ARG A 139 -0.17 10.48 -16.44
C ARG A 139 -0.10 9.80 -15.09
N HIS A 140 -0.09 10.58 -14.00
CA HIS A 140 -0.05 9.98 -12.67
C HIS A 140 -1.45 9.48 -12.28
N PRO A 141 -1.58 8.22 -11.84
CA PRO A 141 -2.71 7.82 -11.00
C PRO A 141 -2.60 8.55 -9.65
N HIS A 142 -3.59 8.39 -8.76
CA HIS A 142 -3.32 8.67 -7.35
C HIS A 142 -2.30 7.67 -6.83
N ILE A 143 -2.55 6.38 -7.08
CA ILE A 143 -1.54 5.33 -6.90
C ILE A 143 -1.89 4.10 -7.74
N LEU A 144 -0.85 3.39 -8.18
CA LEU A 144 -0.89 2.05 -8.75
C LEU A 144 -0.10 1.12 -7.84
N TYR A 145 -0.64 -0.08 -7.61
CA TYR A 145 0.01 -1.16 -6.89
C TYR A 145 0.08 -2.40 -7.79
N LEU A 146 1.25 -3.04 -7.76
CA LEU A 146 1.45 -4.38 -8.32
C LEU A 146 2.12 -5.24 -7.25
N PHE A 147 1.53 -6.40 -6.96
CA PHE A 147 2.00 -7.22 -5.84
C PHE A 147 1.64 -8.68 -5.95
N THR A 148 2.36 -9.49 -5.16
CA THR A 148 1.91 -10.80 -4.71
C THR A 148 1.35 -10.67 -3.30
N GLY A 149 0.30 -11.40 -2.95
CA GLY A 149 -0.30 -11.31 -1.62
C GLY A 149 -0.73 -12.66 -1.06
N LEU A 150 -0.73 -12.76 0.26
CA LEU A 150 -1.33 -13.85 1.02
C LEU A 150 -2.42 -13.28 1.95
N GLN A 151 -3.62 -13.86 1.91
CA GLN A 151 -4.77 -13.45 2.74
C GLN A 151 -5.27 -14.60 3.60
N ASN A 152 -5.81 -14.27 4.78
CA ASN A 152 -6.48 -15.24 5.64
C ASN A 152 -7.89 -15.63 5.14
N ILE A 153 -8.56 -14.76 4.39
CA ILE A 153 -9.88 -15.00 3.78
C ILE A 153 -9.93 -14.48 2.33
N ASP A 154 -10.83 -15.02 1.52
CA ASP A 154 -11.13 -14.51 0.17
C ASP A 154 -12.09 -13.32 0.23
N TRP A 155 -11.49 -12.17 0.51
CA TRP A 155 -12.18 -10.89 0.50
C TRP A 155 -11.45 -9.92 -0.43
N ILE A 156 -12.18 -9.41 -1.42
CA ILE A 156 -11.70 -8.40 -2.36
C ILE A 156 -12.42 -7.07 -2.05
N PRO A 157 -11.69 -6.05 -1.57
CA PRO A 157 -12.26 -4.74 -1.28
C PRO A 157 -13.07 -4.21 -2.47
N LYS A 158 -14.24 -3.64 -2.16
CA LYS A 158 -15.20 -3.06 -3.10
C LYS A 158 -16.02 -4.06 -3.94
N VAL A 159 -15.52 -5.28 -4.16
CA VAL A 159 -16.29 -6.33 -4.85
C VAL A 159 -17.14 -7.11 -3.86
N ASP A 160 -16.55 -7.48 -2.73
CA ASP A 160 -17.23 -8.23 -1.68
C ASP A 160 -17.78 -7.31 -0.59
N ALA A 161 -18.86 -7.75 0.06
CA ALA A 161 -19.31 -7.14 1.30
C ALA A 161 -18.21 -7.22 2.36
N GLU A 162 -18.13 -6.22 3.25
CA GLU A 162 -17.17 -6.23 4.35
C GLU A 162 -17.33 -7.52 5.19
N PRO A 163 -16.23 -8.24 5.48
CA PRO A 163 -16.31 -9.52 6.15
C PRO A 163 -16.68 -9.33 7.62
N SER A 164 -17.49 -10.25 8.17
CA SER A 164 -17.72 -10.31 9.61
C SER A 164 -16.52 -10.87 10.38
N GLU A 165 -15.63 -11.56 9.67
CA GLU A 165 -14.38 -12.12 10.19
C GLU A 165 -13.25 -11.09 10.04
N ALA A 166 -12.27 -11.15 10.93
CA ALA A 166 -11.12 -10.27 10.83
C ALA A 166 -10.28 -10.63 9.60
N PHE A 167 -9.79 -9.61 8.89
CA PHE A 167 -9.00 -9.77 7.67
C PHE A 167 -7.58 -9.24 7.87
N ASP A 168 -6.63 -9.98 7.31
CA ASP A 168 -5.26 -9.56 7.15
C ASP A 168 -4.73 -9.96 5.76
N ILE A 169 -3.90 -9.08 5.19
CA ILE A 169 -3.09 -9.38 4.00
C ILE A 169 -1.65 -8.99 4.24
N ILE A 170 -0.73 -9.90 3.91
CA ILE A 170 0.71 -9.66 3.85
C ILE A 170 1.15 -9.63 2.40
N GLN A 171 2.02 -8.68 2.05
CA GLN A 171 2.35 -8.46 0.64
C GLN A 171 3.62 -7.60 0.43
N PRO A 172 4.56 -8.04 -0.43
CA PRO A 172 5.55 -7.17 -1.07
C PRO A 172 4.91 -6.45 -2.27
N VAL A 173 5.07 -5.13 -2.34
CA VAL A 173 4.30 -4.27 -3.25
C VAL A 173 5.22 -3.27 -3.93
N ILE A 174 5.22 -3.23 -5.27
CA ILE A 174 5.72 -2.06 -6.00
C ILE A 174 4.57 -1.05 -6.18
N GLN A 175 4.89 0.23 -6.01
CA GLN A 175 3.93 1.32 -6.15
C GLN A 175 4.42 2.41 -7.11
N TYR A 176 3.49 3.09 -7.76
CA TYR A 176 3.71 4.32 -8.51
C TYR A 176 2.55 5.30 -8.34
N PRO A 177 2.78 6.60 -8.08
CA PRO A 177 4.07 7.18 -7.77
C PRO A 177 4.64 6.64 -6.44
N ALA A 178 5.93 6.88 -6.21
CA ALA A 178 6.56 6.67 -4.92
C ALA A 178 5.98 7.65 -3.87
N ASP A 179 6.40 7.52 -2.62
CA ASP A 179 5.91 8.39 -1.56
C ASP A 179 6.12 9.88 -1.87
N TRP A 180 5.25 10.71 -1.29
CA TRP A 180 5.20 12.15 -1.56
C TRP A 180 4.90 12.52 -3.02
N GLY A 181 4.45 11.54 -3.82
CA GLY A 181 4.08 11.75 -5.22
C GLY A 181 5.30 11.86 -6.15
N GLU A 182 6.42 11.25 -5.79
CA GLU A 182 7.63 11.29 -6.61
C GLU A 182 7.49 10.40 -7.88
N ASP A 183 7.96 10.91 -9.01
CA ASP A 183 7.76 10.36 -10.37
C ASP A 183 8.63 9.12 -10.66
N HIS A 184 8.66 8.16 -9.76
CA HIS A 184 9.35 6.89 -9.93
C HIS A 184 8.63 5.75 -9.20
N TRP A 185 8.98 4.52 -9.56
CA TRP A 185 8.49 3.34 -8.86
C TRP A 185 9.25 3.15 -7.55
N SER A 186 8.58 2.66 -6.52
CA SER A 186 9.22 2.22 -5.28
C SER A 186 8.65 0.88 -4.83
N VAL A 187 9.32 0.21 -3.90
CA VAL A 187 8.86 -1.04 -3.30
C VAL A 187 8.74 -0.94 -1.79
N LYS A 188 7.69 -1.52 -1.24
CA LYS A 188 7.38 -1.61 0.20
C LYS A 188 6.91 -3.01 0.57
N SER A 189 7.12 -3.37 1.83
CA SER A 189 6.54 -4.55 2.45
C SER A 189 5.36 -4.09 3.30
N TRP A 190 4.15 -4.58 3.03
CA TRP A 190 2.90 -4.17 3.66
C TRP A 190 2.26 -5.28 4.48
N TYR A 191 1.64 -4.89 5.59
CA TYR A 191 0.75 -5.70 6.41
C TYR A 191 -0.52 -4.88 6.67
N VAL A 192 -1.64 -5.28 6.08
CA VAL A 192 -2.90 -4.53 6.18
C VAL A 192 -3.90 -5.32 6.98
N THR A 193 -4.55 -4.65 7.94
CA THR A 193 -5.57 -5.23 8.84
C THR A 193 -6.79 -4.31 8.90
N LEU A 194 -7.97 -4.85 9.19
CA LEU A 194 -9.19 -4.02 9.37
C LEU A 194 -9.28 -3.33 10.74
N LYS A 195 -8.50 -3.76 11.74
CA LYS A 195 -8.64 -3.28 13.13
C LYS A 195 -7.62 -2.22 13.50
N ALA A 196 -6.33 -2.54 13.35
CA ALA A 196 -5.26 -1.62 13.70
C ALA A 196 -4.86 -0.71 12.52
N GLY A 197 -5.42 -0.96 11.33
CA GLY A 197 -5.11 -0.25 10.11
C GLY A 197 -4.01 -0.95 9.30
N ALA A 198 -3.22 -0.15 8.58
CA ALA A 198 -2.19 -0.63 7.66
C ALA A 198 -0.79 -0.22 8.12
N LEU A 199 0.13 -1.18 8.08
CA LEU A 199 1.55 -0.94 8.28
C LEU A 199 2.30 -1.17 6.98
N HIS A 200 3.24 -0.29 6.69
CA HIS A 200 4.20 -0.51 5.62
C HIS A 200 5.61 -0.15 6.06
N SER A 201 6.58 -0.88 5.53
CA SER A 201 7.97 -0.49 5.67
C SER A 201 8.26 0.81 4.91
N ARG A 202 9.34 1.51 5.27
CA ARG A 202 9.90 2.56 4.43
C ARG A 202 10.20 2.02 3.02
N GLU A 203 9.90 2.83 2.00
CA GLU A 203 10.10 2.43 0.62
C GLU A 203 11.58 2.35 0.20
N VAL A 204 11.82 1.51 -0.82
CA VAL A 204 13.08 1.46 -1.56
C VAL A 204 12.81 1.90 -3.01
N PRO A 205 13.50 2.93 -3.52
CA PRO A 205 13.36 3.35 -4.90
C PRO A 205 13.71 2.25 -5.90
N CYS A 206 12.92 2.15 -6.96
CA CYS A 206 13.10 1.25 -8.08
C CYS A 206 13.31 2.04 -9.39
N LYS A 207 13.93 1.39 -10.36
CA LYS A 207 14.05 1.89 -11.74
C LYS A 207 13.26 1.00 -12.68
N THR A 208 12.76 1.57 -13.78
CA THR A 208 12.22 0.78 -14.88
C THR A 208 13.20 -0.31 -15.31
N GLY A 209 12.69 -1.52 -15.46
CA GLY A 209 13.47 -2.71 -15.80
C GLY A 209 14.12 -3.40 -14.61
N ASP A 210 14.04 -2.84 -13.40
CA ASP A 210 14.44 -3.57 -12.19
C ASP A 210 13.56 -4.81 -11.99
N VAL A 211 14.12 -5.80 -11.31
CA VAL A 211 13.38 -6.96 -10.81
C VAL A 211 13.33 -6.86 -9.30
N VAL A 212 12.13 -6.95 -8.75
CA VAL A 212 11.89 -7.03 -7.32
C VAL A 212 11.66 -8.49 -6.94
N LEU A 213 12.41 -8.99 -5.97
CA LEU A 213 12.13 -10.25 -5.30
C LEU A 213 11.22 -9.96 -4.10
N GLY A 214 9.99 -10.45 -4.14
CA GLY A 214 9.05 -10.44 -3.03
C GLY A 214 9.08 -11.76 -2.27
N VAL A 215 9.07 -11.69 -0.93
CA VAL A 215 9.08 -12.84 -0.04
C VAL A 215 8.07 -12.64 1.07
N MET A 216 7.17 -13.59 1.22
CA MET A 216 6.36 -13.81 2.42
C MET A 216 6.73 -15.18 2.95
N ASN A 217 7.28 -15.25 4.16
CA ASN A 217 7.72 -16.52 4.74
C ASN A 217 7.31 -16.62 6.20
N ARG A 218 6.72 -17.74 6.58
CA ARG A 218 6.33 -18.02 7.95
C ARG A 218 7.57 -18.25 8.80
N THR A 219 7.65 -17.55 9.93
CA THR A 219 8.76 -17.61 10.89
C THR A 219 8.33 -18.18 12.24
N GLY A 220 7.04 -18.41 12.44
CA GLY A 220 6.47 -19.07 13.62
C GLY A 220 5.00 -19.40 13.42
N ALA A 221 4.36 -20.01 14.41
CA ALA A 221 2.96 -20.43 14.31
C ALA A 221 2.00 -19.27 13.96
N GLU A 222 2.31 -18.06 14.39
CA GLU A 222 1.51 -16.84 14.18
C GLU A 222 2.32 -15.71 13.54
N SER A 223 3.52 -16.01 13.01
CA SER A 223 4.52 -15.01 12.67
C SER A 223 5.04 -15.16 11.26
N TRP A 224 5.19 -14.04 10.56
CA TRP A 224 5.60 -13.97 9.17
C TRP A 224 6.61 -12.85 8.95
N VAL A 225 7.60 -13.09 8.09
CA VAL A 225 8.43 -12.05 7.50
C VAL A 225 7.89 -11.68 6.12
N ILE A 226 7.84 -10.38 5.86
CA ILE A 226 7.49 -9.78 4.58
C ILE A 226 8.71 -8.99 4.14
N SER A 227 9.28 -9.30 2.99
CA SER A 227 10.42 -8.56 2.46
C SER A 227 10.36 -8.37 0.96
N SER A 228 10.99 -7.29 0.51
CA SER A 228 11.17 -6.98 -0.89
C SER A 228 12.61 -6.55 -1.14
N THR A 229 13.25 -7.10 -2.17
CA THR A 229 14.62 -6.76 -2.56
C THR A 229 14.67 -6.32 -4.01
N VAL A 230 15.17 -5.11 -4.26
CA VAL A 230 15.46 -4.61 -5.63
C VAL A 230 16.77 -5.22 -6.10
N GLN A 231 16.72 -6.20 -7.00
CA GLN A 231 17.88 -7.05 -7.32
C GLN A 231 19.09 -6.29 -7.86
N SER A 232 18.87 -5.24 -8.66
CA SER A 232 19.94 -4.44 -9.25
C SER A 232 20.76 -3.65 -8.23
N SER A 233 20.12 -3.23 -7.13
CA SER A 233 20.76 -2.42 -6.08
C SER A 233 21.09 -3.21 -4.82
N GLY A 234 20.50 -4.39 -4.65
CA GLY A 234 20.56 -5.20 -3.42
C GLY A 234 19.84 -4.58 -2.22
N LYS A 235 19.23 -3.39 -2.38
CA LYS A 235 18.48 -2.73 -1.30
C LYS A 235 17.22 -3.53 -0.99
N THR A 236 16.94 -3.64 0.30
CA THR A 236 15.84 -4.45 0.83
C THR A 236 15.01 -3.62 1.80
N THR A 237 13.71 -3.90 1.81
CA THR A 237 12.80 -3.44 2.85
C THR A 237 12.04 -4.61 3.44
N SER A 238 11.85 -4.64 4.75
CA SER A 238 11.23 -5.77 5.43
C SER A 238 10.47 -5.40 6.70
N GLN A 239 9.57 -6.27 7.11
CA GLN A 239 8.97 -6.28 8.45
C GLN A 239 8.65 -7.72 8.86
N THR A 240 8.63 -7.99 10.16
CA THR A 240 8.12 -9.24 10.73
C THR A 240 6.86 -8.93 11.50
N VAL A 241 5.80 -9.68 11.27
CA VAL A 241 4.50 -9.47 11.90
C VAL A 241 4.08 -10.72 12.65
N SER A 242 3.52 -10.57 13.84
CA SER A 242 3.02 -11.66 14.67
C SER A 242 1.60 -11.36 15.15
N ASN A 243 0.65 -12.21 14.79
CA ASN A 243 -0.77 -12.06 15.11
C ASN A 243 -1.48 -13.41 15.04
N LYS A 244 -2.41 -13.68 15.97
CA LYS A 244 -3.24 -14.89 15.99
C LYS A 244 -3.99 -15.19 14.69
N ARG A 245 -4.27 -14.17 13.89
CA ARG A 245 -4.95 -14.32 12.59
C ARG A 245 -4.02 -14.78 11.47
N LEU A 246 -2.70 -14.68 11.67
CA LEU A 246 -1.67 -15.14 10.73
C LEU A 246 -1.36 -16.64 10.86
N VAL A 247 -2.17 -17.40 11.63
CA VAL A 247 -2.05 -18.86 11.75
C VAL A 247 -2.26 -19.57 10.42
N SER A 248 -3.11 -19.04 9.55
CA SER A 248 -3.31 -19.58 8.21
C SER A 248 -3.52 -18.45 7.22
N GLN A 249 -2.87 -18.56 6.07
CA GLN A 249 -3.06 -17.69 4.91
C GLN A 249 -3.35 -18.60 3.72
N PRO A 250 -4.60 -19.01 3.49
CA PRO A 250 -4.93 -20.01 2.48
C PRO A 250 -5.13 -19.45 1.07
N TRP A 251 -5.15 -18.13 0.92
CA TRP A 251 -5.36 -17.49 -0.38
C TRP A 251 -4.11 -16.78 -0.86
N ALA A 252 -3.68 -17.11 -2.08
CA ALA A 252 -2.57 -16.48 -2.77
C ALA A 252 -3.07 -15.65 -3.95
N TYR A 253 -2.44 -14.50 -4.17
CA TYR A 253 -2.80 -13.57 -5.25
C TYR A 253 -1.60 -13.01 -5.98
N THR A 254 -1.78 -12.70 -7.27
CA THR A 254 -1.04 -11.63 -7.94
C THR A 254 -2.05 -10.56 -8.30
N THR A 255 -1.69 -9.28 -8.23
CA THR A 255 -2.70 -8.21 -8.34
C THR A 255 -2.15 -6.96 -9.03
N LEU A 256 -2.99 -6.36 -9.86
CA LEU A 256 -2.97 -4.96 -10.29
C LEU A 256 -4.11 -4.22 -9.58
N GLU A 257 -3.76 -3.20 -8.81
CA GLU A 257 -4.71 -2.34 -8.11
C GLU A 257 -4.42 -0.87 -8.45
N CYS A 258 -5.46 -0.07 -8.66
CA CYS A 258 -5.33 1.36 -8.96
C CYS A 258 -6.26 2.21 -8.11
N TYR A 259 -5.82 3.41 -7.75
CA TYR A 259 -6.67 4.47 -7.26
C TYR A 259 -6.44 5.73 -8.07
N GLY A 260 -7.53 6.44 -8.36
CA GLY A 260 -7.46 7.68 -9.14
C GLY A 260 -6.93 7.48 -10.57
N CYS A 261 -7.12 6.29 -11.17
CA CYS A 261 -6.93 6.07 -12.60
C CYS A 261 -8.00 6.86 -13.37
N ARG A 262 -7.59 7.82 -14.20
CA ARG A 262 -8.51 8.76 -14.89
C ARG A 262 -8.75 8.43 -16.35
N ASP A 263 -7.73 7.85 -16.97
CA ASP A 263 -7.69 7.37 -18.34
C ASP A 263 -6.58 6.33 -18.46
N CYS A 264 -6.53 5.61 -19.57
CA CYS A 264 -5.62 4.48 -19.69
C CYS A 264 -4.14 4.86 -19.79
N SER A 265 -3.82 6.15 -19.92
CA SER A 265 -2.44 6.63 -19.86
C SER A 265 -1.89 6.73 -18.43
N THR A 266 -2.72 6.42 -17.41
CA THR A 266 -2.26 6.17 -16.04
C THR A 266 -1.63 4.79 -15.85
N TYR A 267 -1.68 3.90 -16.84
CA TYR A 267 -0.96 2.63 -16.83
C TYR A 267 0.40 2.73 -17.54
N PRO A 268 1.37 1.89 -17.15
CA PRO A 268 2.57 1.67 -17.95
C PRO A 268 2.23 1.06 -19.32
N LYS A 269 3.16 1.14 -20.28
CA LYS A 269 3.03 0.44 -21.59
C LYS A 269 3.73 -0.91 -21.57
N ALA A 270 4.85 -1.01 -20.86
CA ALA A 270 5.58 -2.24 -20.69
C ALA A 270 4.77 -3.20 -19.81
N PRO A 271 4.70 -4.49 -20.18
CA PRO A 271 4.02 -5.47 -19.37
C PRO A 271 4.79 -5.76 -18.08
N VAL A 272 4.08 -6.27 -17.07
CA VAL A 272 4.66 -6.67 -15.78
C VAL A 272 4.63 -8.18 -15.69
N ASN A 273 5.80 -8.79 -15.56
CA ASN A 273 5.93 -10.23 -15.41
C ASN A 273 6.05 -10.56 -13.93
N PHE A 274 5.16 -11.41 -13.42
CA PHE A 274 5.37 -12.18 -12.20
C PHE A 274 5.99 -13.52 -12.61
N THR A 275 7.13 -13.87 -12.03
CA THR A 275 7.96 -15.03 -12.44
C THR A 275 8.61 -15.69 -11.24
N ASP A 276 9.13 -16.90 -11.44
CA ASP A 276 9.78 -17.70 -10.40
C ASP A 276 8.91 -17.83 -9.14
N MET A 277 7.58 -17.84 -9.33
CA MET A 277 6.64 -17.91 -8.23
C MET A 277 6.65 -19.31 -7.63
N THR A 278 6.82 -19.36 -6.31
CA THR A 278 6.81 -20.60 -5.53
C THR A 278 5.91 -20.42 -4.32
N LEU A 279 4.95 -21.33 -4.19
CA LEU A 279 4.13 -21.50 -3.00
C LEU A 279 4.61 -22.74 -2.25
N THR A 280 4.69 -22.67 -0.93
CA THR A 280 5.02 -23.83 -0.07
C THR A 280 4.00 -23.97 1.04
N THR A 281 3.68 -25.20 1.42
CA THR A 281 2.93 -25.54 2.65
C THR A 281 3.84 -26.31 3.61
N GLY A 282 3.29 -26.78 4.73
CA GLY A 282 4.00 -27.66 5.66
C GLY A 282 4.47 -28.98 5.02
N ASN A 283 3.90 -29.35 3.87
CA ASN A 283 4.26 -30.53 3.09
C ASN A 283 5.35 -30.25 2.02
N GLY A 284 5.86 -29.01 1.94
CA GLY A 284 6.86 -28.57 0.98
C GLY A 284 6.26 -27.75 -0.19
N PRO A 285 6.99 -27.62 -1.31
CA PRO A 285 6.52 -26.83 -2.45
C PRO A 285 5.23 -27.40 -3.07
N VAL A 286 4.27 -26.52 -3.35
CA VAL A 286 3.04 -26.86 -4.08
C VAL A 286 3.41 -27.04 -5.56
N ARG A 287 3.47 -28.29 -6.01
CA ARG A 287 3.98 -28.63 -7.36
C ARG A 287 2.92 -28.65 -8.46
N SER A 288 1.64 -28.59 -8.09
CA SER A 288 0.56 -28.66 -9.06
C SER A 288 -0.63 -27.86 -8.55
N PHE A 289 -0.88 -26.72 -9.17
CA PHE A 289 -2.04 -25.87 -8.94
C PHE A 289 -2.43 -25.11 -10.21
N ALA A 290 -3.53 -24.37 -10.19
CA ALA A 290 -3.90 -23.50 -11.29
C ALA A 290 -4.37 -22.18 -10.72
N TRP A 291 -3.85 -21.09 -11.27
CA TRP A 291 -4.35 -19.76 -10.98
C TRP A 291 -5.75 -19.62 -11.58
N GLU A 292 -6.70 -19.10 -10.79
CA GLU A 292 -7.95 -18.58 -11.30
C GLU A 292 -7.74 -17.15 -11.76
N LYS A 293 -8.13 -16.86 -13.00
CA LYS A 293 -8.05 -15.51 -13.56
C LYS A 293 -9.24 -14.69 -13.11
N ASN A 294 -8.97 -13.61 -12.37
CA ASN A 294 -9.91 -12.56 -12.00
C ASN A 294 -11.32 -13.10 -11.65
N PRO A 295 -11.42 -13.98 -10.63
CA PRO A 295 -12.66 -14.72 -10.33
C PRO A 295 -13.84 -13.84 -9.94
N LYS A 296 -13.59 -12.64 -9.39
CA LYS A 296 -14.60 -11.64 -9.01
C LYS A 296 -14.26 -10.31 -9.70
N PRO A 297 -14.45 -10.22 -11.04
CA PRO A 297 -14.02 -9.06 -11.79
C PRO A 297 -14.86 -7.84 -11.44
N GLN A 298 -14.22 -6.67 -11.35
CA GLN A 298 -14.96 -5.41 -11.32
C GLN A 298 -15.71 -5.23 -12.65
N PRO A 299 -16.94 -4.69 -12.63
CA PRO A 299 -17.65 -4.35 -13.85
C PRO A 299 -16.88 -3.27 -14.63
N ASP A 300 -17.11 -3.20 -15.95
CA ASP A 300 -16.75 -2.03 -16.76
C ASP A 300 -15.24 -1.72 -16.93
N GLN A 301 -14.36 -2.71 -16.98
CA GLN A 301 -12.97 -2.51 -17.41
C GLN A 301 -12.88 -1.84 -18.80
N LYS A 302 -12.16 -0.72 -18.89
CA LYS A 302 -12.06 0.11 -20.12
C LYS A 302 -10.65 0.21 -20.69
N CYS A 303 -9.61 -0.14 -19.93
CA CYS A 303 -8.22 0.08 -20.34
C CYS A 303 -7.50 -1.15 -20.88
N ASN A 304 -8.24 -2.24 -21.16
CA ASN A 304 -7.71 -3.51 -21.66
C ASN A 304 -6.59 -4.08 -20.77
N GLU A 305 -6.49 -3.65 -19.51
CA GLU A 305 -5.67 -4.31 -18.52
C GLU A 305 -6.09 -5.77 -18.46
N ASN A 306 -5.11 -6.66 -18.50
CA ASN A 306 -5.39 -8.07 -18.65
C ASN A 306 -4.30 -8.89 -17.97
N VAL A 307 -4.71 -10.03 -17.43
CA VAL A 307 -3.81 -10.99 -16.83
C VAL A 307 -3.77 -12.26 -17.69
N HIS A 308 -2.56 -12.71 -18.02
CA HIS A 308 -2.31 -13.92 -18.79
C HIS A 308 -1.54 -14.91 -17.92
N ILE A 309 -2.20 -16.00 -17.54
CA ILE A 309 -1.55 -17.08 -16.81
C ILE A 309 -0.75 -17.89 -17.83
N GLN A 310 0.58 -17.85 -17.73
CA GLN A 310 1.45 -18.64 -18.60
C GLN A 310 1.58 -20.05 -18.03
N ASP A 311 1.86 -20.14 -16.73
CA ASP A 311 1.88 -21.36 -15.94
C ASP A 311 1.74 -21.05 -14.44
N GLN A 312 2.00 -22.04 -13.58
CA GLN A 312 1.94 -21.91 -12.12
C GLN A 312 2.97 -20.91 -11.56
N THR A 313 4.12 -20.79 -12.21
CA THR A 313 5.26 -19.99 -11.78
C THR A 313 5.34 -18.63 -12.47
N SER A 314 4.53 -18.42 -13.52
CA SER A 314 4.54 -17.18 -14.30
C SER A 314 3.17 -16.65 -14.71
N VAL A 315 2.95 -15.37 -14.41
CA VAL A 315 1.76 -14.60 -14.77
C VAL A 315 2.19 -13.27 -15.38
N LEU A 316 1.58 -12.89 -16.50
CA LEU A 316 1.88 -11.66 -17.23
C LEU A 316 0.70 -10.68 -17.13
N TYR A 317 0.98 -9.47 -16.66
CA TYR A 317 0.05 -8.35 -16.74
C TYR A 317 0.38 -7.51 -17.96
N THR A 318 -0.60 -7.32 -18.82
CA THR A 318 -0.52 -6.40 -19.95
C THR A 318 -1.46 -5.24 -19.74
N PHE A 319 -1.05 -4.10 -20.24
CA PHE A 319 -1.81 -2.87 -20.36
C PHE A 319 -1.89 -2.56 -21.86
N GLN A 320 -2.57 -1.47 -22.24
CA GLN A 320 -2.81 -1.09 -23.65
C GLN A 320 -1.69 -1.37 -24.65
#